data_AF-A0A9X3YJ60-F1
#
_entry.id   AF-A0A9X3YJ60-F1
#
_cell.length_a   1.000
_cell.length_b   1.000
_cell.length_c   1.000
_cell.angle_alpha   90.00
_cell.angle_beta   90.00
_cell.angle_gamma   90.00
#
_symmetry.space_group_name_H-M   'P 1'
#
loop_
_entity.id
_entity.type
_entity.pdbx_description
1 polymer ?
#
loop_
_entity_poly.entity_id
_entity_poly.type
_entity_poly.pdbx_seq_one_letter_code
_entity_poly.pdbx_strand_id
1 'polypeptide(L)'
;MGFPIVTLRKGQSSVYLQYASSGDSIGANNFTASVRAGKAFLSFRLRPVDSNQRSDMERLVDEALVDITISDAQVSERLASFCRAHWTHGLPRHVEILGAHARLEFPVEFEEGDDESTVRVVINQA
;
A
#
# COMPACT_ATOMS: atom_id res chain seq x y z
N MET A 1 14.37 20.12 6.09
CA MET A 1 14.07 19.07 7.09
C MET A 1 13.73 17.80 6.34
N GLY A 2 14.40 16.68 6.64
CA GLY A 2 14.00 15.38 6.09
C GLY A 2 12.69 14.97 6.75
N PHE A 3 11.69 14.57 5.96
CA PHE A 3 10.46 14.03 6.51
C PHE A 3 10.71 12.59 7.02
N PRO A 4 10.03 12.15 8.09
CA PRO A 4 10.26 10.84 8.66
C PRO A 4 9.83 9.72 7.70
N ILE A 5 10.69 8.72 7.53
CA ILE A 5 10.36 7.44 6.91
C ILE A 5 10.37 6.41 8.04
N VAL A 6 9.23 5.76 8.27
CA VAL A 6 9.07 4.71 9.28
C VAL A 6 8.94 3.36 8.58
N THR A 7 9.74 2.39 9.01
CA THR A 7 9.58 1.01 8.55
C THR A 7 8.45 0.33 9.30
N LEU A 8 7.39 -0.04 8.59
CA LEU A 8 6.27 -0.79 9.15
C LEU A 8 6.66 -2.26 9.27
N ARG A 9 7.11 -2.88 8.17
CA ARG A 9 7.54 -4.28 8.14
C ARG A 9 8.63 -4.50 7.09
N LYS A 10 9.78 -5.06 7.52
CA LYS A 10 10.86 -5.49 6.60
C LYS A 10 10.58 -6.86 5.97
N GLY A 11 9.91 -7.73 6.73
CA GLY A 11 9.61 -9.10 6.31
C GLY A 11 8.58 -9.19 5.19
N GLN A 12 8.24 -10.42 4.83
CA GLN A 12 7.23 -10.71 3.82
C GLN A 12 5.83 -10.61 4.42
N SER A 13 4.89 -10.19 3.59
CA SER A 13 3.45 -10.24 3.82
C SER A 13 2.75 -10.56 2.50
N SER A 14 1.44 -10.72 2.54
CA SER A 14 0.59 -10.81 1.35
C SER A 14 -0.31 -9.58 1.31
N VAL A 15 -0.50 -9.03 0.12
CA VAL A 15 -1.53 -8.02 -0.15
C VAL A 15 -2.55 -8.63 -1.08
N TYR A 16 -3.82 -8.37 -0.83
CA TYR A 16 -4.89 -8.70 -1.75
C TYR A 16 -5.22 -7.47 -2.59
N LEU A 17 -5.10 -7.57 -3.90
CA LEU A 17 -5.41 -6.52 -4.86
C LEU A 17 -6.78 -6.80 -5.45
N GLN A 18 -7.75 -5.93 -5.20
CA GLN A 18 -9.08 -6.01 -5.78
C GLN A 18 -9.17 -5.10 -7.00
N TYR A 19 -9.42 -5.69 -8.16
CA TYR A 19 -9.69 -4.99 -9.42
C TYR A 19 -11.21 -4.93 -9.66
N ALA A 20 -11.65 -4.14 -10.64
CA ALA A 20 -13.06 -4.07 -11.01
C ALA A 20 -13.67 -5.42 -11.43
N SER A 21 -12.87 -6.31 -12.04
CA SER A 21 -13.30 -7.59 -12.62
C SER A 21 -12.79 -8.84 -11.90
N SER A 22 -11.81 -8.72 -11.01
CA SER A 22 -11.11 -9.85 -10.39
C SER A 22 -10.40 -9.44 -9.10
N GLY A 23 -9.82 -10.38 -8.37
CA GLY A 23 -8.93 -10.06 -7.27
C GLY A 23 -7.88 -11.14 -7.05
N ASP A 24 -6.69 -10.72 -6.62
CA ASP A 24 -5.50 -11.56 -6.56
C ASP A 24 -4.69 -11.29 -5.29
N SER A 25 -4.19 -12.37 -4.65
CA SER A 25 -3.24 -12.27 -3.55
C SER A 25 -1.81 -12.29 -4.07
N ILE A 26 -1.05 -11.23 -3.80
CA ILE A 26 0.35 -11.08 -4.23
C ILE A 26 1.25 -10.90 -3.02
N GLY A 27 2.39 -11.58 -3.02
CA GLY A 27 3.40 -11.38 -1.99
C GLY A 27 3.96 -9.95 -2.04
N ALA A 28 4.24 -9.36 -0.89
CA ALA A 28 4.85 -8.04 -0.78
C ALA A 28 5.86 -7.98 0.37
N ASN A 29 6.79 -7.02 0.30
CA ASN A 29 7.78 -6.77 1.35
C ASN A 29 8.10 -5.28 1.48
N ASN A 30 8.91 -4.95 2.48
CA ASN A 30 9.43 -3.61 2.73
C ASN A 30 8.32 -2.54 2.84
N PHE A 31 7.34 -2.81 3.70
CA PHE A 31 6.29 -1.85 4.01
C PHE A 31 6.87 -0.69 4.80
N THR A 32 6.67 0.52 4.28
CA THR A 32 7.14 1.77 4.87
C THR A 32 6.02 2.81 4.84
N ALA A 33 6.03 3.71 5.82
CA ALA A 33 5.21 4.90 5.82
C ALA A 33 6.11 6.13 5.78
N SER A 34 5.75 7.12 4.98
CA SER A 34 6.52 8.37 4.91
C SER A 34 5.62 9.56 4.61
N VAL A 35 6.01 10.72 5.12
CA VAL A 35 5.49 11.99 4.60
C VAL A 35 6.53 12.49 3.59
N ARG A 36 6.14 12.91 2.40
CA ARG A 36 7.06 13.57 1.44
C ARG A 36 6.26 14.42 0.48
N ALA A 37 6.82 15.57 0.10
CA ALA A 37 6.17 16.54 -0.80
C ALA A 37 4.73 16.92 -0.38
N GLY A 38 4.46 17.03 0.93
CA GLY A 38 3.12 17.37 1.45
C GLY A 38 2.07 16.28 1.26
N LYS A 39 2.48 15.05 0.97
CA LYS A 39 1.62 13.86 0.90
C LYS A 39 2.14 12.81 1.87
N ALA A 40 1.24 11.95 2.33
CA ALA A 40 1.61 10.81 3.14
C ALA A 40 1.40 9.51 2.35
N PHE A 41 2.39 8.65 2.45
CA PHE A 41 2.56 7.47 1.62
C PHE A 41 2.63 6.22 2.48
N LEU A 42 1.84 5.21 2.12
CA LEU A 42 2.14 3.82 2.38
C LEU A 42 2.90 3.27 1.17
N SER A 43 4.05 2.64 1.36
CA SER A 43 4.86 2.11 0.26
C SER A 43 5.27 0.67 0.53
N PHE A 44 5.14 -0.20 -0.47
CA PHE A 44 5.60 -1.58 -0.40
C PHE A 44 6.07 -2.06 -1.77
N ARG A 45 6.83 -3.15 -1.78
CA ARG A 45 7.35 -3.77 -3.00
C ARG A 45 6.68 -5.12 -3.21
N LEU A 46 6.12 -5.32 -4.40
CA LEU A 46 5.61 -6.64 -4.79
C LEU A 46 6.78 -7.63 -4.85
N ARG A 47 6.57 -8.83 -4.35
CA ARG A 47 7.53 -9.92 -4.43
C ARG A 47 7.15 -10.79 -5.64
N PRO A 48 8.10 -11.15 -6.50
CA PRO A 48 7.86 -12.18 -7.50
C PRO A 48 7.51 -13.48 -6.76
N VAL A 49 6.29 -13.96 -6.98
CA VAL A 49 5.93 -15.36 -6.67
C VAL A 49 6.59 -16.26 -7.73
N ASP A 50 6.78 -15.73 -8.95
CA ASP A 50 7.57 -16.24 -10.07
C ASP A 50 7.93 -15.07 -11.04
N SER A 51 8.35 -15.37 -12.29
CA SER A 51 8.75 -14.39 -13.33
C SER A 51 7.70 -13.32 -13.68
N ASN A 52 6.46 -13.43 -13.17
CA ASN A 52 5.29 -12.68 -13.63
C ASN A 52 5.11 -11.29 -13.00
N GLN A 53 6.10 -10.75 -12.28
CA GLN A 53 5.98 -9.42 -11.68
C GLN A 53 5.75 -8.31 -12.72
N ARG A 54 6.26 -8.48 -13.95
CA ARG A 54 5.93 -7.57 -15.07
C ARG A 54 4.43 -7.64 -15.38
N SER A 55 3.85 -8.84 -15.43
CA SER A 55 2.42 -9.05 -15.66
C SER A 55 1.55 -8.52 -14.53
N ASP A 56 1.95 -8.66 -13.27
CA ASP A 56 1.21 -8.08 -12.14
C ASP A 56 1.19 -6.55 -12.21
N MET A 57 2.32 -5.94 -12.57
CA MET A 57 2.41 -4.49 -12.76
C MET A 57 1.66 -4.03 -14.02
N GLU A 58 1.68 -4.80 -15.11
CA GLU A 58 0.88 -4.53 -16.31
C GLU A 58 -0.61 -4.55 -15.96
N ARG A 59 -1.07 -5.55 -15.19
CA ARG A 59 -2.47 -5.59 -14.71
C ARG A 59 -2.82 -4.42 -13.80
N LEU A 60 -1.91 -3.98 -12.93
CA LEU A 60 -2.10 -2.76 -12.13
C LEU A 60 -2.20 -1.48 -12.98
N VAL A 61 -1.74 -1.49 -14.22
CA VAL A 61 -1.82 -0.37 -15.17
C VAL A 61 -3.08 -0.51 -16.05
N ASP A 62 -3.38 -1.72 -16.52
CA ASP A 62 -4.43 -2.00 -17.50
C ASP A 62 -5.81 -2.23 -16.86
N GLU A 63 -5.85 -2.74 -15.63
CA GLU A 63 -7.08 -2.95 -14.87
C GLU A 63 -7.25 -1.90 -13.77
N ALA A 64 -8.47 -1.38 -13.64
CA ALA A 64 -8.82 -0.44 -12.58
C ALA A 64 -8.72 -1.13 -11.20
N LEU A 65 -7.67 -0.82 -10.46
CA LEU A 65 -7.52 -1.20 -9.06
C LEU A 65 -8.53 -0.42 -8.20
N VAL A 66 -9.31 -1.15 -7.40
CA VAL A 66 -10.39 -0.63 -6.57
C VAL A 66 -9.94 -0.51 -5.12
N ASP A 67 -9.35 -1.57 -4.56
CA ASP A 67 -8.80 -1.54 -3.21
C ASP A 67 -7.65 -2.52 -3.01
N ILE A 68 -6.89 -2.29 -1.94
CA ILE A 68 -5.80 -3.15 -1.49
C ILE A 68 -6.08 -3.53 -0.04
N THR A 69 -6.13 -4.82 0.24
CA THR A 69 -6.29 -5.33 1.61
C THR A 69 -4.97 -5.91 2.10
N ILE A 70 -4.52 -5.45 3.27
CA ILE A 70 -3.30 -5.89 3.94
C ILE A 70 -3.68 -6.53 5.26
N SER A 71 -3.64 -7.86 5.31
CA SER A 71 -3.92 -8.65 6.52
C SER A 71 -2.62 -8.94 7.25
N ASP A 72 -2.07 -7.91 7.90
CA ASP A 72 -0.80 -7.99 8.63
C ASP A 72 -0.84 -7.11 9.87
N ALA A 73 -1.00 -7.74 11.03
CA ALA A 73 -1.14 -7.04 12.31
C ALA A 73 -0.01 -6.03 12.57
N GLN A 74 1.24 -6.37 12.19
CA GLN A 74 2.37 -5.47 12.40
C GLN A 74 2.34 -4.26 11.47
N VAL A 75 1.92 -4.45 10.22
CA VAL A 75 1.74 -3.33 9.28
C VAL A 75 0.57 -2.46 9.76
N SER A 76 -0.56 -3.06 10.12
CA SER A 76 -1.76 -2.38 10.62
C SER A 76 -1.44 -1.50 11.83
N GLU A 77 -0.90 -2.09 12.89
CA GLU A 77 -0.60 -1.40 14.15
C GLU A 77 0.37 -0.22 13.94
N ARG A 78 1.45 -0.45 13.19
CA ARG A 78 2.46 0.57 12.95
C ARG A 78 1.97 1.66 12.01
N LEU A 79 1.15 1.32 11.03
CA LEU A 79 0.52 2.29 10.15
C LEU A 79 -0.44 3.16 10.95
N ALA A 80 -1.30 2.57 11.80
CA ALA A 80 -2.19 3.33 12.68
C ALA A 80 -1.42 4.26 13.62
N SER A 81 -0.31 3.79 14.21
CA SER A 81 0.57 4.62 15.05
C SER A 81 1.19 5.78 14.26
N PHE A 82 1.69 5.51 13.05
CA PHE A 82 2.19 6.55 12.14
C PHE A 82 1.09 7.55 11.75
N CYS A 83 -0.12 7.06 11.48
CA CYS A 83 -1.30 7.87 11.20
C CYS A 83 -1.58 8.86 12.32
N ARG A 84 -1.61 8.39 13.56
CA ARG A 84 -1.85 9.23 14.75
C ARG A 84 -0.74 10.26 14.99
N ALA A 85 0.51 9.91 14.72
CA ALA A 85 1.67 10.75 15.04
C ALA A 85 2.00 11.80 13.97
N HIS A 86 1.79 11.48 12.69
CA HIS A 86 2.34 12.26 11.57
C HIS A 86 1.32 12.64 10.50
N TRP A 87 0.13 12.03 10.52
CA TRP A 87 -0.93 12.32 9.57
C TRP A 87 -1.83 13.40 10.16
N THR A 88 -1.37 14.64 10.06
CA THR A 88 -2.20 15.79 10.36
C THR A 88 -3.44 15.79 9.46
N HIS A 89 -4.59 16.19 10.02
CA HIS A 89 -5.84 16.35 9.27
C HIS A 89 -5.58 17.12 7.96
N GLY A 90 -5.94 16.52 6.83
CA GLY A 90 -5.89 17.15 5.50
C GLY A 90 -4.70 16.79 4.60
N LEU A 91 -3.73 16.00 5.05
CA LEU A 91 -2.67 15.51 4.15
C LEU A 91 -3.21 14.47 3.15
N PRO A 92 -3.05 14.68 1.83
CA PRO A 92 -3.43 13.69 0.82
C PRO A 92 -2.71 12.38 1.05
N ARG A 93 -3.48 11.29 1.00
CA ARG A 93 -3.06 9.92 1.25
C ARG A 93 -2.79 9.22 -0.07
N HIS A 94 -1.66 8.54 -0.16
CA HIS A 94 -1.28 7.79 -1.35
C HIS A 94 -0.75 6.41 -0.95
N VAL A 95 -0.94 5.45 -1.85
CA VAL A 95 -0.22 4.18 -1.80
C VAL A 95 0.77 4.13 -2.96
N GLU A 96 1.95 3.62 -2.68
CA GLU A 96 3.01 3.41 -3.65
C GLU A 96 3.35 1.93 -3.75
N ILE A 97 3.16 1.40 -4.96
CA ILE A 97 3.46 0.01 -5.29
C ILE A 97 4.74 -0.03 -6.13
N LEU A 98 5.76 -0.70 -5.61
CA LEU A 98 7.06 -0.84 -6.26
C LEU A 98 7.18 -2.22 -6.91
N GLY A 99 7.31 -2.26 -8.24
CA GLY A 99 7.75 -3.43 -9.00
C GLY A 99 9.26 -3.42 -9.25
N ALA A 100 9.78 -4.43 -9.96
CA ALA A 100 11.20 -4.44 -10.38
C ALA A 100 11.56 -3.29 -11.34
N HIS A 101 10.62 -2.90 -12.20
CA HIS A 101 10.88 -1.93 -13.28
C HIS A 101 9.88 -0.77 -13.34
N ALA A 102 8.90 -0.75 -12.43
CA ALA A 102 7.86 0.24 -12.41
C ALA A 102 7.52 0.66 -10.97
N ARG A 103 6.99 1.86 -10.85
CA ARG A 103 6.51 2.45 -9.60
C ARG A 103 5.15 3.07 -9.91
N LEU A 104 4.13 2.63 -9.19
CA LEU A 104 2.78 3.15 -9.31
C LEU A 104 2.42 3.88 -8.03
N GLU A 105 1.72 5.00 -8.18
CA GLU A 105 1.24 5.84 -7.10
C GLU A 105 -0.25 6.06 -7.32
N PHE A 106 -1.05 5.75 -6.29
CA PHE A 106 -2.49 5.95 -6.32
C PHE A 106 -2.90 6.84 -5.14
N PRO A 107 -3.80 7.81 -5.34
CA PRO A 107 -4.47 8.50 -4.24
C PRO A 107 -5.44 7.53 -3.56
N VAL A 108 -5.49 7.54 -2.23
CA VAL A 108 -6.23 6.51 -1.46
C VAL A 108 -6.92 7.06 -0.23
N GLU A 109 -7.86 6.29 0.30
CA GLU A 109 -8.32 6.38 1.69
C GLU A 109 -7.91 5.11 2.46
N PHE A 110 -7.54 5.29 3.72
CA PHE A 110 -7.24 4.17 4.61
C PHE A 110 -8.44 3.93 5.50
N GLU A 111 -8.98 2.72 5.44
CA GLU A 111 -10.04 2.22 6.30
C GLU A 111 -9.45 1.14 7.22
N GLU A 112 -9.79 1.21 8.51
CA GLU A 112 -9.57 0.08 9.42
C GLU A 112 -10.48 -1.06 8.98
N GLY A 113 -9.94 -2.25 8.77
CA GLY A 113 -10.74 -3.42 8.42
C GLY A 113 -11.61 -3.90 9.59
N ASP A 114 -12.51 -4.85 9.32
CA ASP A 114 -13.40 -5.42 10.34
C ASP A 114 -12.64 -6.07 11.51
N ASP A 115 -11.38 -6.48 11.27
CA ASP A 115 -10.44 -6.98 12.27
C ASP A 115 -9.28 -5.98 12.47
N GLU A 116 -8.83 -5.77 13.72
CA GLU A 116 -7.72 -4.86 14.08
C GLU A 116 -6.39 -5.14 13.34
N SER A 117 -6.27 -6.33 12.73
CA SER A 117 -5.09 -6.77 11.98
C SER A 117 -5.16 -6.49 10.47
N THR A 118 -6.23 -5.87 9.99
CA THR A 118 -6.46 -5.64 8.57
C THR A 118 -6.54 -4.15 8.28
N VAL A 119 -5.81 -3.71 7.26
CA VAL A 119 -5.96 -2.36 6.69
C VAL A 119 -6.49 -2.50 5.28
N ARG A 120 -7.56 -1.77 4.97
CA ARG A 120 -8.06 -1.62 3.61
C ARG A 120 -7.64 -0.26 3.07
N VAL A 121 -7.10 -0.27 1.87
CA VAL A 121 -6.62 0.91 1.15
C VAL A 121 -7.51 1.08 -0.08
N VAL A 122 -8.48 2.00 0.00
CA VAL A 122 -9.43 2.25 -1.08
C VAL A 122 -8.81 3.21 -2.08
N ILE A 123 -8.80 2.85 -3.36
CA ILE A 123 -8.24 3.70 -4.42
C ILE A 123 -9.27 4.75 -4.83
N ASN A 124 -8.89 6.02 -4.72
CA ASN A 124 -9.71 7.13 -5.20
C ASN A 124 -9.51 7.25 -6.71
N GLN A 125 -10.40 6.63 -7.48
CA GLN A 125 -10.45 6.85 -8.93
C GLN A 125 -11.05 8.24 -9.18
N ALA A 126 -10.17 9.21 -9.46
CA ALA A 126 -10.54 10.58 -9.82
C ALA A 126 -10.99 10.68 -11.28
#